data_AF-A0A0J1G8A6-F1
#
_entry.id   AF-A0A0J1G8A6-F1
#
_cell.length_a   1.000
_cell.length_b   1.000
_cell.length_c   1.000
_cell.angle_alpha   90.00
_cell.angle_beta   90.00
_cell.angle_gamma   90.00
#
_symmetry.space_group_name_H-M   'P 1'
#
loop_
_entity.id
_entity.type
_entity.pdbx_description
1 polymer ?
#
loop_
_entity_poly.entity_id
_entity_poly.type
_entity_poly.pdbx_seq_one_letter_code
_entity_poly.pdbx_strand_id
1 'polypeptide(L)'
;MHPNSIGSDTMTLATTLTTLESLKAGQSATVIHLAPSHGHGDDGADVSRRLMELGFVPGERIRMLKRGLPGGPVAVKVGQSTFALRRFEAALISIQPE
;
A
#
# COMPACT_ATOMS: atom_id res chain seq x y z
N MET A 1 16.04 32.80 -21.05
CA MET A 1 16.76 31.82 -20.21
C MET A 1 15.85 31.47 -19.03
N HIS A 2 15.25 30.28 -19.04
CA HIS A 2 14.79 29.59 -17.81
C HIS A 2 16.04 28.95 -17.15
N PRO A 3 16.09 28.61 -15.85
CA PRO A 3 14.97 28.11 -15.02
C PRO A 3 14.97 28.53 -13.53
N ASN A 4 13.88 28.33 -12.80
CA ASN A 4 13.94 27.43 -11.64
C ASN A 4 12.55 26.94 -11.23
N SER A 5 12.39 25.63 -11.26
CA SER A 5 11.29 24.88 -10.68
C SER A 5 11.50 24.78 -9.19
N ILE A 6 10.63 25.39 -8.39
CA ILE A 6 10.46 25.02 -6.99
C ILE A 6 9.31 24.01 -6.93
N GLY A 7 9.73 22.74 -6.82
CA GLY A 7 8.86 21.59 -6.60
C GLY A 7 8.00 21.81 -5.37
N SER A 8 6.78 21.29 -5.48
CA SER A 8 5.75 21.40 -4.46
C SER A 8 6.06 20.43 -3.32
N ASP A 9 6.60 20.94 -2.21
CA ASP A 9 6.74 20.18 -0.96
C ASP A 9 5.62 20.61 -0.01
N THR A 10 4.36 20.39 -0.42
CA THR A 10 3.22 20.62 0.46
C THR A 10 3.27 19.60 1.60
N MET A 11 3.89 20.01 2.71
CA MET A 11 3.91 19.31 3.99
C MET A 11 2.51 19.45 4.62
N THR A 12 1.52 18.75 4.08
CA THR A 12 0.16 18.71 4.63
C THR A 12 0.12 17.76 5.81
N LEU A 13 0.06 18.31 7.02
CA LEU A 13 -0.37 17.61 8.22
C LEU A 13 -1.88 17.33 8.13
N ALA A 14 -2.23 16.16 7.61
CA ALA A 14 -3.48 15.50 7.92
C ALA A 14 -3.11 14.11 8.44
N THR A 15 -3.61 13.73 9.61
CA THR A 15 -3.54 12.34 10.11
C THR A 15 -4.49 11.46 9.29
N THR A 16 -4.33 11.47 7.98
CA THR A 16 -4.97 10.55 7.05
C THR A 16 -4.08 9.32 6.98
N LEU A 17 -4.55 8.22 7.58
CA LEU A 17 -3.98 6.90 7.38
C LEU A 17 -3.77 6.71 5.87
N THR A 18 -2.52 6.73 5.44
CA THR A 18 -2.19 6.61 4.01
C THR A 18 -2.35 5.14 3.67
N THR A 19 -3.12 4.81 2.65
CA THR A 19 -3.27 3.42 2.20
C THR A 19 -2.23 3.10 1.13
N LEU A 20 -1.90 1.81 0.99
CA LEU A 20 -0.91 1.35 0.03
C LEU A 20 -1.26 1.73 -1.42
N GLU A 21 -2.54 1.90 -1.74
CA GLU A 21 -2.99 2.34 -3.07
C GLU A 21 -2.51 3.78 -3.42
N SER A 22 -2.30 4.63 -2.40
CA SER A 22 -1.86 6.02 -2.55
C SER A 22 -0.34 6.13 -2.75
N LEU A 23 0.41 5.10 -2.33
CA LEU A 23 1.87 5.06 -2.45
C LEU A 23 2.30 5.13 -3.93
N LYS A 24 3.36 5.89 -4.23
CA LYS A 24 3.89 5.97 -5.61
C LYS A 24 4.83 4.81 -5.90
N ALA A 25 4.90 4.38 -7.16
CA ALA A 25 5.87 3.37 -7.58
C ALA A 25 7.31 3.85 -7.30
N GLY A 26 8.11 2.99 -6.70
CA GLY A 26 9.46 3.27 -6.21
C GLY A 26 9.54 3.68 -4.75
N GLN A 27 8.43 4.09 -4.12
CA GLN A 27 8.43 4.48 -2.71
C GLN A 27 8.37 3.28 -1.78
N SER A 28 8.97 3.43 -0.60
CA SER A 28 8.92 2.46 0.49
C SER A 28 8.03 3.00 1.60
N ALA A 29 7.38 2.09 2.33
CA ALA A 29 6.51 2.42 3.43
C ALA A 29 6.50 1.28 4.44
N THR A 30 6.11 1.57 5.67
CA THR A 30 5.94 0.58 6.72
C THR A 30 4.46 0.30 6.90
N VAL A 31 4.07 -0.98 6.94
CA VAL A 31 2.68 -1.36 7.22
C VAL A 31 2.36 -0.94 8.67
N ILE A 32 1.27 -0.20 8.87
CA ILE A 32 0.85 0.23 10.21
C ILE A 32 -0.38 -0.55 10.69
N HIS A 33 -1.30 -0.88 9.79
CA HIS A 33 -2.55 -1.53 10.14
C HIS A 33 -3.19 -2.18 8.91
N LEU A 34 -3.89 -3.30 9.09
CA LEU A 34 -4.70 -3.93 8.06
C LEU A 34 -6.18 -3.85 8.46
N ALA A 35 -7.00 -3.20 7.64
CA ALA A 35 -8.42 -3.08 7.88
C ALA A 35 -9.12 -4.45 7.76
N PRO A 36 -10.09 -4.76 8.65
CA PRO A 36 -10.84 -6.00 8.57
C PRO A 36 -11.64 -6.05 7.27
N SER A 37 -11.58 -7.19 6.60
CA SER A 37 -12.25 -7.43 5.32
C SER A 37 -13.35 -8.44 5.55
N HIS A 38 -14.56 -7.97 5.82
CA HIS A 38 -15.70 -8.84 6.05
C HIS A 38 -16.17 -9.40 4.71
N GLY A 39 -15.71 -10.60 4.36
CA GLY A 39 -16.25 -11.36 3.24
C GLY A 39 -17.68 -11.78 3.54
N HIS A 40 -18.60 -11.54 2.61
CA HIS A 40 -19.99 -11.97 2.75
C HIS A 40 -20.10 -13.42 2.25
N GLY A 41 -19.84 -14.41 3.12
CA GLY A 41 -20.05 -15.84 2.83
C GLY A 41 -19.05 -16.80 3.48
N ASP A 42 -19.39 -18.10 3.47
CA ASP A 42 -18.62 -19.23 4.05
C ASP A 42 -17.22 -19.43 3.41
N ASP A 43 -17.03 -18.94 2.18
CA ASP A 43 -15.75 -18.86 1.46
C ASP A 43 -15.02 -17.50 1.62
N GLY A 44 -15.56 -16.61 2.47
CA GLY A 44 -15.11 -15.24 2.69
C GLY A 44 -13.84 -15.16 3.52
N ALA A 45 -12.74 -15.76 3.03
CA ALA A 45 -11.45 -15.70 3.68
C ALA A 45 -11.10 -14.24 4.01
N ASP A 46 -10.83 -13.97 5.31
CA ASP A 46 -10.37 -12.67 5.79
C ASP A 46 -9.14 -12.25 4.99
N VAL A 47 -9.33 -11.33 4.04
CA VAL A 47 -8.24 -10.82 3.19
C VAL A 47 -7.13 -10.27 4.08
N SER A 48 -7.48 -9.60 5.17
CA SER A 48 -6.54 -9.15 6.20
C SER A 48 -5.68 -10.30 6.78
N ARG A 49 -6.28 -11.45 7.10
CA ARG A 49 -5.58 -12.64 7.58
C ARG A 49 -4.64 -13.20 6.53
N ARG A 50 -5.12 -13.36 5.29
CA ARG A 50 -4.29 -13.84 4.18
C ARG A 50 -3.09 -12.92 3.94
N LEU A 51 -3.30 -11.61 4.01
CA LEU A 51 -2.24 -10.62 3.87
C LEU A 51 -1.19 -10.78 4.99
N MET A 52 -1.62 -10.98 6.24
CA MET A 52 -0.70 -11.27 7.35
C MET A 52 0.11 -12.55 7.12
N GLU A 53 -0.52 -13.62 6.61
CA GLU A 53 0.16 -14.88 6.26
C GLU A 53 1.20 -14.70 5.13
N LEU A 54 0.97 -13.77 4.20
CA LEU A 54 1.92 -13.40 3.15
C LEU A 54 3.06 -12.50 3.66
N GLY A 55 2.97 -12.00 4.90
CA GLY A 55 3.97 -11.14 5.54
C GLY A 55 3.60 -9.66 5.58
N PHE A 56 2.39 -9.26 5.15
CA PHE A 56 1.91 -7.90 5.38
C PHE A 56 1.44 -7.75 6.82
N VAL A 57 2.39 -7.54 7.72
CA VAL A 57 2.14 -7.38 9.16
C VAL A 57 2.53 -5.96 9.60
N PRO A 58 1.87 -5.40 10.63
CA PRO A 58 2.28 -4.12 11.20
C PRO A 58 3.76 -4.12 11.60
N GLY A 59 4.50 -3.09 11.18
CA GLY A 59 5.95 -2.97 11.36
C GLY A 59 6.79 -3.51 10.19
N GLU A 60 6.20 -4.26 9.26
CA GLU A 60 6.93 -4.75 8.09
C GLU A 60 7.17 -3.64 7.06
N ARG A 61 8.40 -3.59 6.54
CA ARG A 61 8.78 -2.64 5.48
C ARG A 61 8.41 -3.21 4.12
N ILE A 62 7.65 -2.42 3.37
CA ILE A 62 7.19 -2.76 2.04
C ILE A 62 7.63 -1.70 1.02
N ARG A 63 7.74 -2.11 -0.23
CA ARG A 63 8.10 -1.22 -1.34
C ARG A 63 7.14 -1.36 -2.49
N MET A 64 6.57 -0.25 -2.92
CA MET A 64 5.77 -0.21 -4.15
C MET A 64 6.72 -0.38 -5.34
N LEU A 65 6.61 -1.50 -6.06
CA LEU A 65 7.42 -1.71 -7.25
C LEU A 65 6.78 -1.04 -8.46
N LYS A 66 5.50 -1.31 -8.68
CA LYS A 66 4.77 -0.81 -9.83
C LYS A 66 3.27 -0.78 -9.55
N ARG A 67 2.60 0.27 -10.01
CA ARG A 67 1.14 0.24 -10.14
C ARG A 67 0.80 -0.30 -11.52
N GLY A 68 -0.09 -1.28 -11.59
CA GLY A 68 -0.63 -1.76 -12.86
C GLY A 68 -1.31 -0.65 -13.65
N LEU A 69 -1.76 -0.98 -14.88
CA LEU A 69 -2.62 -0.12 -15.69
C LEU A 69 -3.80 0.43 -14.85
N PRO A 70 -4.47 1.52 -15.26
CA PRO A 70 -5.65 2.01 -14.53
C PRO A 70 -6.66 0.85 -14.35
N GLY A 71 -6.92 0.46 -13.09
CA GLY A 71 -7.78 -0.68 -12.73
C GLY A 71 -7.06 -2.02 -12.50
N GLY A 72 -5.77 -2.12 -12.79
CA GLY A 72 -4.95 -3.31 -12.59
C GLY A 72 -4.40 -3.47 -11.16
N PRO A 73 -3.77 -4.63 -10.86
CA PRO A 73 -3.17 -4.88 -9.56
C PRO A 73 -1.92 -4.02 -9.32
N VAL A 74 -1.60 -3.78 -8.06
CA VAL A 74 -0.36 -3.14 -7.61
C VAL A 74 0.67 -4.20 -7.24
N ALA A 75 1.90 -4.04 -7.72
CA ALA A 75 3.01 -4.91 -7.40
C ALA A 75 3.80 -4.30 -6.25
N VAL A 76 3.87 -5.03 -5.14
CA VAL A 76 4.50 -4.60 -3.90
C VAL A 76 5.47 -5.66 -3.41
N LYS A 77 6.62 -5.23 -2.94
CA LYS A 77 7.63 -6.10 -2.35
C LYS A 77 7.53 -6.04 -0.84
N VAL A 78 7.48 -7.21 -0.20
CA VAL A 78 7.40 -7.41 1.25
C VAL A 78 8.55 -8.31 1.64
N GLY A 79 9.46 -7.84 2.49
CA GLY A 79 10.74 -8.51 2.74
C GLY A 79 11.48 -8.84 1.43
N GLN A 80 11.59 -10.13 1.10
CA GLN A 80 12.22 -10.61 -0.14
C GLN A 80 11.23 -11.00 -1.24
N SER A 81 9.94 -11.11 -0.93
CA SER A 81 8.89 -11.61 -1.82
C SER A 81 8.17 -10.46 -2.53
N THR A 82 7.70 -10.70 -3.76
CA THR A 82 6.91 -9.74 -4.52
C THR A 82 5.50 -10.26 -4.72
N PHE A 83 4.52 -9.43 -4.35
CA PHE A 83 3.11 -9.76 -4.39
C PHE A 83 2.34 -8.78 -5.28
N ALA A 84 1.39 -9.32 -6.04
CA ALA A 84 0.42 -8.54 -6.79
C ALA A 84 -0.87 -8.44 -5.99
N LEU A 85 -1.17 -7.25 -5.46
CA LEU A 85 -2.38 -6.97 -4.71
C LEU A 85 -3.40 -6.29 -5.61
N ARG A 86 -4.68 -6.66 -5.50
CA ARG A 86 -5.77 -5.90 -6.12
C ARG A 86 -5.93 -4.56 -5.41
N ARG A 87 -6.54 -3.58 -6.09
CA ARG A 87 -6.77 -2.24 -5.51
C ARG A 87 -7.53 -2.29 -4.19
N PHE A 88 -8.53 -3.17 -4.06
CA PHE A 88 -9.26 -3.31 -2.79
C PHE A 88 -8.38 -3.85 -1.66
N GLU A 89 -7.45 -4.79 -1.95
CA GLU A 89 -6.50 -5.32 -0.96
C GLU A 89 -5.53 -4.21 -0.51
N ALA A 90 -5.03 -3.42 -1.46
CA ALA A 90 -4.15 -2.28 -1.16
C ALA A 90 -4.85 -1.17 -0.37
N ALA A 91 -6.16 -0.97 -0.57
CA ALA A 91 -6.97 -0.02 0.19
C ALA A 91 -7.16 -0.45 1.66
N LEU A 92 -7.08 -1.75 1.95
CA LEU A 92 -7.17 -2.28 3.32
C LEU A 92 -5.86 -2.12 4.10
N ILE A 93 -4.72 -2.00 3.40
CA ILE A 93 -3.40 -1.90 4.03
C ILE A 93 -3.11 -0.42 4.29
N SER A 94 -3.20 -0.03 5.54
CA SER A 94 -2.71 1.25 6.02
C SER A 94 -1.19 1.19 6.17
N ILE A 95 -0.53 2.20 5.64
CA ILE A 95 0.92 2.35 5.61
C ILE A 95 1.34 3.71 6.15
N GLN A 96 2.60 3.78 6.58
CA GLN A 96 3.31 5.00 6.85
C GLN A 96 4.45 5.11 5.82
N PRO A 97 4.37 6.04 4.85
CA PRO A 97 5.49 6.29 3.95
C PRO A 97 6.71 6.77 4.75
N GLU A 98 7.91 6.33 4.32
CA GLU A 98 9.18 6.90 4.80
C GLU A 98 9.62 8.11 3.98
#